data_AF-A0A5P2AX32-F1
#
_entry.id   AF-A0A5P2AX32-F1
#
_cell.length_a   1.000
_cell.length_b   1.000
_cell.length_c   1.000
_cell.angle_alpha   90.00
_cell.angle_beta   90.00
_cell.angle_gamma   90.00
#
_symmetry.space_group_name_H-M   'P 1'
#
loop_
_entity.id
_entity.type
_entity.pdbx_description
1 polymer ?
#
loop_
_entity_poly.entity_id
_entity_poly.type
_entity_poly.pdbx_seq_one_letter_code
_entity_poly.pdbx_strand_id
1 'polypeptide(L)'
;MSEAERRPAYLCGQLHAALRTLESIGARTNRLAETGVLHETAKAPQNKLREHLRLTGEHVVAAVVRGEAHAKAATEVFQGIPTFIPSKGIPSRARDKTDFALFSDGYNEQLSAYKAKYGALFA
;
A
#
# COMPACT_ATOMS: atom_id res chain seq x y z
N MET A 1 -25.90 7.71 -5.83
CA MET A 1 -24.68 7.90 -5.04
C MET A 1 -23.52 8.05 -6.00
N SER A 2 -22.70 9.08 -5.86
CA SER A 2 -21.65 9.39 -6.85
C SER A 2 -20.40 8.52 -6.64
N GLU A 3 -19.63 8.32 -7.69
CA GLU A 3 -18.33 7.64 -7.67
C GLU A 3 -17.35 8.24 -6.66
N ALA A 4 -17.54 9.51 -6.29
CA ALA A 4 -16.76 10.23 -5.30
C ALA A 4 -17.01 9.76 -3.85
N GLU A 5 -18.13 9.09 -3.57
CA GLU A 5 -18.49 8.61 -2.23
C GLU A 5 -18.00 7.18 -1.94
N ARG A 6 -17.65 6.40 -2.98
CA ARG A 6 -17.22 4.98 -2.86
C ARG A 6 -15.72 4.75 -2.58
N ARG A 7 -14.90 5.80 -2.47
CA ARG A 7 -13.45 5.67 -2.66
C ARG A 7 -12.52 5.61 -1.44
N PRO A 8 -12.82 6.14 -0.23
CA PRO A 8 -11.78 6.24 0.81
C PRO A 8 -11.20 4.92 1.25
N ALA A 9 -12.03 3.91 1.54
CA ALA A 9 -11.56 2.59 1.97
C ALA A 9 -10.79 1.87 0.85
N TYR A 10 -11.30 1.91 -0.38
CA TYR A 10 -10.64 1.35 -1.56
C TYR A 10 -9.28 2.00 -1.84
N LEU A 11 -9.20 3.35 -1.82
CA LEU A 11 -7.94 4.09 -1.94
C LEU A 11 -6.97 3.75 -0.81
N CYS A 12 -7.46 3.58 0.42
CA CYS A 12 -6.61 3.13 1.53
C CYS A 12 -6.08 1.69 1.32
N GLY A 13 -6.86 0.82 0.68
CA GLY A 13 -6.42 -0.50 0.23
C GLY A 13 -5.28 -0.39 -0.79
N GLN A 14 -5.45 0.43 -1.82
CA GLN A 14 -4.40 0.67 -2.84
C GLN A 14 -3.14 1.30 -2.22
N LEU A 15 -3.31 2.25 -1.31
CA LEU A 15 -2.22 2.86 -0.54
C LEU A 15 -1.48 1.80 0.26
N HIS A 16 -2.20 0.93 0.97
CA HIS A 16 -1.59 -0.15 1.73
C HIS A 16 -0.76 -1.06 0.81
N ALA A 17 -1.30 -1.47 -0.33
CA ALA A 17 -0.56 -2.28 -1.30
C ALA A 17 0.72 -1.59 -1.79
N ALA A 18 0.67 -0.30 -2.12
CA ALA A 18 1.85 0.47 -2.52
C ALA A 18 2.94 0.50 -1.44
N LEU A 19 2.54 0.72 -0.18
CA LEU A 19 3.47 0.74 0.94
C LEU A 19 4.11 -0.63 1.20
N ARG A 20 3.32 -1.71 1.14
CA ARG A 20 3.84 -3.08 1.28
C ARG A 20 4.77 -3.46 0.12
N THR A 21 4.42 -3.07 -1.11
CA THR A 21 5.29 -3.27 -2.28
C THR A 21 6.62 -2.55 -2.13
N LEU A 22 6.60 -1.29 -1.68
CA LEU A 22 7.83 -0.53 -1.44
C LEU A 22 8.69 -1.20 -0.36
N GLU A 23 8.07 -1.68 0.72
CA GLU A 23 8.76 -2.47 1.73
C GLU A 23 9.41 -3.72 1.12
N SER A 24 8.72 -4.51 0.30
CA SER A 24 9.32 -5.73 -0.26
C SER A 24 10.37 -5.49 -1.35
N ILE A 25 10.31 -4.37 -2.06
CA ILE A 25 11.38 -3.97 -2.97
C ILE A 25 12.64 -3.58 -2.16
N GLY A 26 12.48 -2.89 -1.03
CA GLY A 26 13.59 -2.41 -0.21
C GLY A 26 14.13 -3.45 0.77
N ALA A 27 13.26 -4.07 1.55
CA ALA A 27 13.54 -5.07 2.56
C ALA A 27 13.37 -6.48 1.99
N ARG A 28 14.23 -7.42 2.35
CA ARG A 28 14.08 -8.87 2.04
C ARG A 28 12.90 -9.52 2.81
N THR A 29 11.80 -8.80 3.01
CA THR A 29 10.63 -9.28 3.75
C THR A 29 9.53 -9.69 2.77
N ASN A 30 9.22 -10.99 2.73
CA ASN A 30 8.14 -11.56 1.92
C ASN A 30 6.74 -11.39 2.55
N ARG A 31 6.55 -10.39 3.40
CA ARG A 31 5.32 -10.22 4.20
C ARG A 31 4.18 -9.54 3.40
N LEU A 32 4.10 -9.73 2.09
CA LEU A 32 3.14 -9.04 1.21
C LEU A 32 1.67 -9.48 1.39
N ALA A 33 1.38 -10.48 2.24
CA ALA A 33 0.04 -11.05 2.29
C ALA A 33 -0.33 -11.65 3.66
N GLU A 34 0.20 -11.14 4.77
CA GLU A 34 -0.29 -11.59 6.08
C GLU A 34 -1.72 -11.10 6.29
N THR A 35 -2.69 -12.01 6.17
CA THR A 35 -4.14 -11.74 6.25
C THR A 35 -4.54 -11.05 7.55
N GLY A 36 -3.86 -11.37 8.66
CA GLY A 36 -4.04 -10.68 9.94
C GLY A 36 -3.66 -9.21 9.89
N VAL A 37 -2.56 -8.88 9.21
CA VAL A 37 -2.09 -7.49 9.05
C VAL A 37 -3.06 -6.68 8.18
N LEU A 38 -3.63 -7.30 7.14
CA LEU A 38 -4.61 -6.64 6.28
C LEU A 38 -5.87 -6.23 7.05
N HIS A 39 -6.40 -7.14 7.86
CA HIS A 39 -7.60 -6.89 8.67
C HIS A 39 -7.37 -5.80 9.72
N GLU A 40 -6.22 -5.81 10.39
CA GLU A 40 -5.88 -4.80 11.39
C GLU A 40 -5.64 -3.42 10.75
N THR A 41 -5.03 -3.36 9.57
CA THR A 41 -4.90 -2.09 8.83
C THR A 41 -6.25 -1.57 8.38
N ALA A 42 -7.17 -2.43 7.91
CA ALA A 42 -8.52 -2.01 7.54
C ALA A 42 -9.34 -1.49 8.74
N LYS A 43 -9.15 -2.07 9.94
CA LYS A 43 -9.79 -1.58 11.19
C LYS A 43 -9.33 -0.19 11.59
N ALA A 44 -8.03 0.09 11.50
CA ALA A 44 -7.42 1.33 11.96
C ALA A 44 -6.49 1.96 10.90
N PRO A 45 -7.04 2.38 9.73
CA PRO A 45 -6.22 2.73 8.57
C PRO A 45 -5.35 3.95 8.81
N GLN A 46 -5.83 4.99 9.49
CA GLN A 46 -5.03 6.18 9.78
C GLN A 46 -3.74 5.85 10.55
N ASN A 47 -3.83 5.06 11.61
CA ASN A 47 -2.66 4.77 12.44
C ASN A 47 -1.67 3.89 11.68
N LYS A 48 -2.15 2.79 11.09
CA LYS A 48 -1.31 1.81 10.40
C LYS A 48 -0.69 2.36 9.11
N LEU A 49 -1.44 3.09 8.30
CA LEU A 49 -0.93 3.64 7.05
C LEU A 49 0.05 4.79 7.31
N ARG A 50 -0.15 5.61 8.34
CA ARG A 50 0.83 6.65 8.73
C ARG A 50 2.15 6.06 9.23
N GLU A 51 2.09 4.97 9.97
CA GLU A 51 3.28 4.23 10.40
C GLU A 51 4.09 3.76 9.18
N HIS A 52 3.44 3.09 8.23
CA HIS A 52 4.07 2.67 6.98
C HIS A 52 4.58 3.84 6.14
N LEU A 53 3.83 4.94 6.04
CA LEU A 53 4.26 6.16 5.34
C LEU A 53 5.57 6.71 5.92
N ARG A 54 5.74 6.69 7.24
CA ARG A 54 6.96 7.18 7.90
C ARG A 54 8.20 6.35 7.55
N LEU A 55 8.01 5.06 7.26
CA LEU A 55 9.09 4.12 6.91
C LEU A 55 9.45 4.14 5.41
N THR A 56 8.65 4.80 4.57
CA THR A 56 8.86 4.80 3.10
C THR A 56 10.25 5.27 2.69
N GLY A 57 10.80 6.29 3.34
CA GLY A 57 12.15 6.77 3.07
C GLY A 57 13.23 5.71 3.31
N GLU A 58 13.12 4.93 4.38
CA GLU A 58 14.05 3.84 4.70
C GLU A 58 13.97 2.73 3.65
N HIS A 59 12.77 2.40 3.17
CA HIS A 59 12.58 1.40 2.12
C HIS A 59 13.18 1.85 0.78
N VAL A 60 13.07 3.14 0.43
CA VAL A 60 13.72 3.68 -0.78
C VAL A 60 15.24 3.59 -0.66
N VAL A 61 15.82 3.97 0.48
CA VAL A 61 17.26 3.84 0.73
C VAL A 61 17.71 2.38 0.60
N ALA A 62 16.97 1.45 1.20
CA ALA A 62 17.26 0.03 1.10
C ALA A 62 17.19 -0.49 -0.34
N ALA A 63 16.19 -0.04 -1.12
CA ALA A 63 16.07 -0.39 -2.53
C ALA A 63 17.24 0.11 -3.37
N VAL A 64 17.74 1.32 -3.10
CA VAL A 64 18.93 1.87 -3.77
C VAL A 64 20.16 0.99 -3.53
N VAL A 65 20.38 0.55 -2.28
CA VAL A 65 21.49 -0.35 -1.93
C VAL A 65 21.40 -1.70 -2.65
N ARG A 66 20.20 -2.17 -3.00
CA ARG A 66 19.99 -3.43 -3.76
C ARG A 66 20.27 -3.31 -5.26
N GLY A 67 20.48 -2.09 -5.77
CA GLY A 67 20.86 -1.83 -7.16
C GLY A 67 19.76 -1.19 -8.01
N GLU A 68 20.14 -0.85 -9.24
CA GLU A 68 19.38 0.04 -10.12
C GLU A 68 17.94 -0.39 -10.38
N ALA A 69 17.70 -1.68 -10.62
CA ALA A 69 16.35 -2.21 -10.86
C ALA A 69 15.41 -2.01 -9.66
N HIS A 70 15.92 -2.22 -8.44
CA HIS A 70 15.16 -2.00 -7.20
C HIS A 70 14.93 -0.50 -6.97
N ALA A 71 15.96 0.33 -7.19
CA ALA A 71 15.87 1.78 -7.08
C ALA A 71 14.79 2.37 -8.01
N LYS A 72 14.76 1.93 -9.27
CA LYS A 72 13.77 2.36 -10.27
C LYS A 72 12.35 1.95 -9.86
N ALA A 73 12.16 0.68 -9.49
CA ALA A 73 10.86 0.19 -9.06
C ALA A 73 10.35 0.93 -7.80
N ALA A 74 11.22 1.14 -6.81
CA ALA A 74 10.90 1.89 -5.60
C ALA A 74 10.50 3.35 -5.93
N THR A 75 11.21 4.00 -6.86
CA THR A 75 10.90 5.36 -7.30
C THR A 75 9.50 5.45 -7.90
N GLU A 76 9.15 4.55 -8.82
CA GLU A 76 7.83 4.54 -9.46
C GLU A 76 6.70 4.28 -8.46
N VAL A 77 6.89 3.35 -7.51
CA VAL A 77 5.90 3.07 -6.46
C VAL A 77 5.74 4.27 -5.53
N PHE A 78 6.86 4.88 -5.11
CA PHE A 78 6.86 6.03 -4.19
C PHE A 78 6.15 7.24 -4.81
N GLN A 79 6.40 7.54 -6.09
CA GLN A 79 5.74 8.63 -6.81
C GLN A 79 4.22 8.42 -6.94
N GLY A 80 3.75 7.18 -6.95
CA GLY A 80 2.33 6.84 -7.03
C GLY A 80 1.56 7.03 -5.71
N ILE A 81 2.25 7.04 -4.55
CA ILE A 81 1.63 7.08 -3.22
C ILE A 81 0.58 8.20 -3.07
N PRO A 82 0.83 9.46 -3.47
CA PRO A 82 -0.12 10.55 -3.27
C PRO A 82 -1.48 10.32 -3.95
N THR A 83 -1.51 9.61 -5.06
CA THR A 83 -2.75 9.28 -5.81
C THR A 83 -3.70 8.40 -5.02
N PHE A 84 -3.18 7.63 -4.05
CA PHE A 84 -3.97 6.73 -3.21
C PHE A 84 -4.38 7.34 -1.87
N ILE A 85 -3.99 8.59 -1.58
CA ILE A 85 -4.42 9.28 -0.37
C ILE A 85 -5.81 9.89 -0.61
N PRO A 86 -6.85 9.55 0.17
CA PRO A 86 -8.16 10.18 0.01
C PRO A 86 -8.07 11.70 0.21
N SER A 87 -8.84 12.48 -0.56
CA SER A 87 -8.78 13.94 -0.56
C SER A 87 -9.08 14.60 0.80
N LYS A 88 -9.84 13.92 1.67
CA LYS A 88 -10.15 14.33 3.04
C LYS A 88 -9.19 13.74 4.09
N GLY A 89 -8.10 13.12 3.64
CA GLY A 89 -7.16 12.38 4.48
C GLY A 89 -7.59 10.94 4.77
N ILE A 90 -6.69 10.18 5.40
CA ILE A 90 -6.89 8.77 5.75
C ILE A 90 -7.91 8.68 6.91
N PRO A 91 -8.99 7.89 6.78
CA PRO A 91 -9.99 7.73 7.83
C PRO A 91 -9.41 7.02 9.07
N SER A 92 -9.89 7.38 10.26
CA SER A 92 -9.42 6.83 11.53
C SER A 92 -9.81 5.36 11.76
N ARG A 93 -10.96 4.94 11.24
CA ARG A 93 -11.52 3.59 11.36
C ARG A 93 -12.38 3.23 10.15
N ALA A 94 -12.50 1.94 9.85
CA ALA A 94 -13.57 1.43 8.99
C ALA A 94 -14.94 1.66 9.65
N ARG A 95 -15.97 1.96 8.84
CA ARG A 95 -17.32 2.25 9.34
C ARG A 95 -18.21 1.02 9.40
N ASP A 96 -18.05 0.11 8.45
CA ASP A 96 -18.88 -1.09 8.31
C ASP A 96 -18.18 -2.20 7.52
N LYS A 97 -18.88 -3.33 7.29
CA LYS A 97 -18.38 -4.46 6.51
C LYS A 97 -18.12 -4.11 5.03
N THR A 98 -18.83 -3.12 4.48
CA THR A 98 -18.64 -2.68 3.10
C THR A 98 -17.31 -1.95 2.94
N ASP A 99 -16.92 -1.12 3.92
CA ASP A 99 -15.59 -0.50 3.95
C ASP A 99 -14.46 -1.55 3.97
N PHE A 100 -14.63 -2.63 4.73
CA PHE A 100 -13.65 -3.73 4.74
C PHE A 100 -13.51 -4.40 3.37
N ALA A 101 -14.65 -4.70 2.71
CA ALA A 101 -14.64 -5.29 1.38
C ALA A 101 -13.94 -4.37 0.38
N LEU A 102 -14.30 -3.08 0.35
CA LEU A 102 -13.69 -2.09 -0.53
C LEU A 102 -12.18 -1.94 -0.29
N PHE A 103 -11.74 -1.93 0.98
CA PHE A 103 -10.32 -1.90 1.31
C PHE A 103 -9.59 -3.14 0.78
N SER A 104 -10.17 -4.32 0.99
CA SER A 104 -9.61 -5.59 0.50
C SER A 104 -9.52 -5.60 -1.02
N ASP A 105 -10.55 -5.14 -1.73
CA ASP A 105 -10.59 -5.08 -3.18
C ASP A 105 -9.50 -4.16 -3.73
N GLY A 106 -9.39 -2.94 -3.20
CA GLY A 106 -8.36 -1.98 -3.60
C GLY A 106 -6.94 -2.48 -3.30
N TYR A 107 -6.76 -3.17 -2.18
CA TYR A 107 -5.49 -3.80 -1.85
C TYR A 107 -5.11 -4.88 -2.86
N ASN A 108 -6.01 -5.83 -3.12
CA ASN A 108 -5.73 -6.97 -3.98
C ASN A 108 -5.53 -6.56 -5.44
N GLU A 109 -6.31 -5.61 -5.95
CA GLU A 109 -6.16 -5.07 -7.30
C GLU A 109 -4.78 -4.43 -7.48
N GLN A 110 -4.42 -3.51 -6.59
CA GLN A 110 -3.15 -2.79 -6.69
C GLN A 110 -1.94 -3.71 -6.45
N LEU A 111 -2.03 -4.64 -5.50
CA LEU A 111 -0.98 -5.63 -5.26
C LEU A 111 -0.80 -6.54 -6.47
N SER A 112 -1.88 -6.94 -7.15
CA SER A 112 -1.80 -7.76 -8.36
C SER A 112 -1.11 -7.00 -9.50
N ALA A 113 -1.43 -5.72 -9.68
CA ALA A 113 -0.75 -4.86 -10.64
C ALA A 113 0.76 -4.75 -10.35
N TYR A 114 1.14 -4.56 -9.08
CA TYR A 114 2.55 -4.51 -8.70
C TYR A 114 3.27 -5.86 -8.79
N LYS A 115 2.61 -6.99 -8.48
CA LYS A 115 3.18 -8.33 -8.68
C LYS A 115 3.44 -8.60 -10.15
N ALA A 116 2.52 -8.24 -11.04
CA ALA A 116 2.70 -8.39 -12.47
C ALA A 116 3.90 -7.57 -12.98
N LYS A 117 4.11 -6.37 -12.42
CA LYS A 117 5.17 -5.45 -12.87
C LYS A 117 6.54 -5.72 -12.22
N TYR A 118 6.58 -6.04 -10.94
CA TYR A 118 7.79 -6.07 -10.12
C TYR A 118 8.01 -7.40 -9.39
N GLY A 119 7.21 -8.44 -9.64
CA GLY A 119 7.26 -9.69 -8.88
C GLY A 119 8.65 -10.35 -8.82
N ALA A 120 9.47 -10.17 -9.86
CA ALA A 120 10.86 -10.65 -9.89
C ALA A 120 11.78 -9.98 -8.84
N LEU A 121 11.41 -8.81 -8.32
CA LEU A 121 12.18 -8.04 -7.34
C LEU A 121 11.79 -8.35 -5.89
N PHE A 122 10.77 -9.17 -5.65
CA PHE A 122 10.31 -9.50 -4.30
C PHE A 122 11.13 -10.62 -3.64
N ALA A 123 12.07 -11.23 -4.36
CA ALA A 123 12.95 -12.30 -3.87
C ALA A 123 14.16 -11.78 -3.08
#